data_AF-A0A257T7R2-F1
#
_entry.id   AF-A0A257T7R2-F1
#
_cell.length_a   1.000
_cell.length_b   1.000
_cell.length_c   1.000
_cell.angle_alpha   90.00
_cell.angle_beta   90.00
_cell.angle_gamma   90.00
#
_symmetry.space_group_name_H-M   'P 1'
#
loop_
_entity.id
_entity.type
_entity.pdbx_description
1 polymer ?
#
loop_
_entity_poly.entity_id
_entity_poly.type
_entity_poly.pdbx_seq_one_letter_code
_entity_poly.pdbx_strand_id
1 'polypeptide(L)'
;MAGPLRESLFCIRCGACLNACPIFRTVGGHAYGGVYAGPIGAVLTPLYDGLAANHHLPHASSLCGACQAACPVKIAIPEMLIQLRERLHEQPGQLGLGEALAYRVWSITMRHPRLYRLATWLATRVMSRFGSGSPLAPQADMHQLPVDPQTPTATPPAPRWFAHLPGPCAGWTDTRDFPAPAGERFRDWWNREEAKKRKAAATKGRRTNRWSHPTH
;
A
#
# COMPACT_ATOMS: atom_id res chain seq x y z
N MET A 1 1.62 8.96 41.15
CA MET A 1 1.09 9.09 39.78
C MET A 1 2.26 9.33 38.81
N ALA A 2 3.00 8.28 38.44
CA ALA A 2 4.07 8.37 37.44
C ALA A 2 3.64 7.50 36.25
N GLY A 3 2.71 8.02 35.45
CA GLY A 3 2.25 7.36 34.23
C GLY A 3 3.15 7.74 33.04
N PRO A 4 3.24 6.90 32.00
CA PRO A 4 4.03 7.18 30.79
C PRO A 4 3.59 8.44 30.02
N LEU A 5 2.34 8.88 30.25
CA LEU A 5 1.74 10.06 29.62
C LEU A 5 1.75 11.31 30.53
N ARG A 6 2.47 11.28 31.65
CA ARG A 6 2.49 12.38 32.63
C ARG A 6 2.95 13.71 32.04
N GLU A 7 3.83 13.69 31.06
CA GLU A 7 4.38 14.90 30.45
C GLU A 7 3.32 15.75 29.72
N SER A 8 2.22 15.13 29.29
CA SER A 8 1.08 15.84 28.69
C SER A 8 0.45 16.86 29.64
N LEU A 9 0.56 16.66 30.95
CA LEU A 9 0.01 17.55 31.98
C LEU A 9 0.82 18.85 32.15
N PHE A 10 2.05 18.92 31.62
CA PHE A 10 2.86 20.14 31.64
C PHE A 10 2.48 21.13 30.53
N CYS A 11 1.50 20.78 29.69
CA CYS A 11 1.08 21.62 28.59
C CYS A 11 0.51 22.96 29.09
N ILE A 12 1.23 24.05 28.82
CA ILE A 12 0.77 25.43 29.08
C ILE A 12 -0.14 26.00 27.98
N ARG A 13 -0.60 25.16 27.04
CA ARG A 13 -1.49 25.51 25.92
C ARG A 13 -1.00 26.71 25.07
N CYS A 14 0.31 26.84 24.85
CA CYS A 14 0.89 27.92 24.05
C CYS A 14 0.67 27.82 22.52
N GLY A 15 0.25 26.65 22.00
CA GLY A 15 0.01 26.45 20.56
C GLY A 15 1.26 26.29 19.68
N ALA A 16 2.48 26.43 20.20
CA ALA A 16 3.72 26.32 19.41
C ALA A 16 3.84 24.98 18.67
N CYS A 17 3.52 23.86 19.35
CA CYS A 17 3.56 22.53 18.76
C CYS A 17 2.56 22.33 17.61
N LEU A 18 1.43 23.03 17.65
CA LEU A 18 0.35 22.94 16.67
C LEU A 18 0.73 23.67 15.37
N ASN A 19 1.34 24.84 15.47
CA ASN A 19 1.86 25.59 14.33
C ASN A 19 3.10 24.95 13.70
N ALA A 20 3.94 24.29 14.50
CA ALA A 20 5.11 23.57 14.00
C ALA A 20 4.75 22.28 13.25
N CYS A 21 3.59 21.67 13.54
CA CYS A 21 3.21 20.39 12.97
C CYS A 21 2.86 20.51 11.47
N PRO A 22 3.53 19.76 10.58
CA PRO A 22 3.25 19.82 9.15
C PRO A 22 1.85 19.27 8.80
N ILE A 23 1.41 18.20 9.47
CA ILE A 23 0.08 17.60 9.23
C ILE A 23 -1.05 18.49 9.71
N PHE A 24 -0.88 19.14 10.87
CA PHE A 24 -1.91 20.04 11.36
C PHE A 24 -2.12 21.23 10.40
N ARG A 25 -1.04 21.75 9.82
CA ARG A 25 -1.11 22.85 8.85
C ARG A 25 -1.82 22.46 7.54
N THR A 26 -1.75 21.19 7.12
CA THR A 26 -2.39 20.74 5.87
C THR A 26 -3.81 20.22 6.07
N VAL A 27 -4.07 19.51 7.18
CA VAL A 27 -5.36 18.86 7.44
C VAL A 27 -6.31 19.74 8.26
N GLY A 28 -5.77 20.63 9.08
CA GLY A 28 -6.55 21.50 9.97
C GLY A 28 -7.04 20.79 11.25
N GLY A 29 -7.73 21.55 12.10
CA GLY A 29 -8.13 21.09 13.44
C GLY A 29 -9.31 20.11 13.47
N HIS A 30 -10.20 20.17 12.48
CA HIS A 30 -11.42 19.34 12.47
C HIS A 30 -11.15 17.84 12.33
N ALA A 31 -10.04 17.45 11.68
CA ALA A 31 -9.69 16.04 11.53
C ALA A 31 -9.31 15.34 12.83
N TYR A 32 -9.08 16.08 13.91
CA TYR A 32 -8.77 15.53 15.23
C TYR A 32 -10.02 15.27 16.08
N GLY A 33 -11.22 15.65 15.62
CA GLY A 33 -12.50 15.22 16.21
C GLY A 33 -12.78 15.62 17.66
N GLY A 34 -11.92 16.40 18.32
CA GLY A 34 -12.03 16.77 19.74
C GLY A 34 -11.74 18.24 20.03
N VAL A 35 -11.95 18.63 21.29
CA VAL A 35 -11.71 20.01 21.79
C VAL A 35 -10.23 20.39 21.67
N TYR A 36 -9.34 19.42 21.82
CA TYR A 36 -7.90 19.58 21.66
C TYR A 36 -7.48 19.07 20.28
N ALA A 37 -6.93 19.96 19.46
CA ALA A 37 -6.46 19.62 18.12
C ALA A 37 -4.93 19.56 18.03
N GLY A 38 -4.42 19.03 16.92
CA GLY A 38 -2.98 18.94 16.66
C GLY A 38 -2.27 17.83 17.46
N PRO A 39 -0.92 17.86 17.49
CA PRO A 39 -0.14 16.76 18.05
C PRO A 39 -0.34 16.59 19.56
N ILE A 40 -0.70 17.67 20.27
CA ILE A 40 -1.04 17.62 21.70
C ILE A 40 -2.44 17.05 21.93
N GLY A 41 -3.39 17.39 21.05
CA GLY A 41 -4.75 16.83 21.05
C GLY A 41 -4.78 15.33 20.76
N ALA A 42 -3.92 14.87 19.85
CA ALA A 42 -3.75 13.44 19.56
C ALA A 42 -3.31 12.60 20.78
N VAL A 43 -2.77 13.23 21.83
CA VAL A 43 -2.42 12.59 23.10
C VAL A 43 -3.53 12.77 24.15
N LEU A 44 -4.05 14.00 24.31
CA LEU A 44 -5.05 14.33 25.34
C LEU A 44 -6.44 13.74 25.07
N THR A 45 -6.91 13.76 23.83
CA THR A 45 -8.23 13.25 23.48
C THR A 45 -8.41 11.76 23.79
N PRO A 46 -7.50 10.83 23.42
CA PRO A 46 -7.63 9.43 23.84
C PRO A 46 -7.41 9.21 25.35
N LEU A 47 -6.79 10.17 26.05
CA LEU A 47 -6.70 10.14 27.53
C LEU A 47 -8.03 10.51 28.20
N TYR A 48 -8.79 11.45 27.64
CA TYR A 48 -10.08 11.89 28.20
C TYR A 48 -11.25 11.02 27.73
N ASP A 49 -11.36 10.80 26.42
CA ASP A 49 -12.50 10.11 25.78
C ASP A 49 -12.26 8.60 25.63
N GLY A 50 -11.05 8.13 25.98
CA GLY A 50 -10.64 6.75 25.86
C GLY A 50 -9.98 6.41 24.52
N LEU A 51 -9.02 5.48 24.57
CA LEU A 51 -8.21 5.08 23.42
C LEU A 51 -9.02 4.32 22.35
N ALA A 52 -10.02 3.54 22.75
CA ALA A 52 -10.84 2.75 21.82
C ALA A 52 -11.70 3.63 20.90
N ALA A 53 -12.31 4.69 21.45
CA ALA A 53 -13.13 5.65 20.68
C ALA A 53 -12.27 6.44 19.67
N ASN A 54 -11.01 6.70 20.02
CA ASN A 54 -10.12 7.59 19.28
C ASN A 54 -8.86 6.90 18.75
N HIS A 55 -8.99 5.67 18.25
CA HIS A 55 -7.87 4.87 17.75
C HIS A 55 -7.11 5.51 16.57
N HIS A 56 -7.76 6.39 15.80
CA HIS A 56 -7.15 7.07 14.66
C HIS A 56 -6.21 8.22 15.07
N LEU A 57 -6.38 8.79 16.27
CA LEU A 57 -5.65 9.98 16.71
C LEU A 57 -4.13 9.76 16.87
N PRO A 58 -3.65 8.66 17.48
CA PRO A 58 -2.21 8.38 17.52
C PRO A 58 -1.57 8.26 16.13
N HIS A 59 -2.36 7.97 15.09
CA HIS A 59 -1.92 7.86 13.70
C HIS A 59 -2.00 9.17 12.91
N ALA A 60 -2.59 10.23 13.46
CA ALA A 60 -2.68 11.55 12.84
C ALA A 60 -1.36 12.36 12.87
N SER A 61 -0.21 11.70 13.12
CA SER A 61 1.11 12.32 13.22
C SER A 61 2.17 11.49 12.48
N SER A 62 3.10 12.17 11.80
CA SER A 62 4.26 11.55 11.13
C SER A 62 5.43 11.26 12.07
N LEU A 63 5.33 11.60 13.36
CA LEU A 63 6.41 11.46 14.35
C LEU A 63 7.70 12.19 13.97
N CYS A 64 7.60 13.27 13.20
CA CYS A 64 8.77 14.07 12.76
C CYS A 64 9.49 14.84 13.89
N GLY A 65 8.97 14.87 15.13
CA GLY A 65 9.63 15.51 16.27
C GLY A 65 9.58 17.06 16.30
N ALA A 66 9.08 17.72 15.26
CA ALA A 66 9.01 19.19 15.18
C ALA A 66 8.25 19.83 16.36
N CYS A 67 7.21 19.14 16.85
CA CYS A 67 6.42 19.58 18.00
C CYS A 67 7.21 19.64 19.31
N GLN A 68 8.12 18.69 19.54
CA GLN A 68 8.98 18.65 20.73
C GLN A 68 10.09 19.72 20.65
N ALA A 69 10.64 19.94 19.45
CA ALA A 69 11.64 20.98 19.22
C ALA A 69 11.07 22.39 19.51
N ALA A 70 9.87 22.68 19.00
CA ALA A 70 9.19 23.97 19.17
C ALA A 70 8.59 24.18 20.57
N CYS A 71 8.48 23.15 21.40
CA CYS A 71 7.85 23.24 22.71
C CYS A 71 8.74 24.02 23.71
N PRO A 72 8.21 25.05 24.42
CA PRO A 72 8.98 25.81 25.41
C PRO A 72 9.32 24.99 26.66
N VAL A 73 8.47 24.03 27.00
CA VAL A 73 8.62 23.13 28.17
C VAL A 73 9.13 21.73 27.77
N LYS A 74 9.52 21.54 26.49
CA LYS A 74 10.18 20.32 25.97
C LYS A 74 9.44 19.00 26.24
N ILE A 75 8.11 19.00 26.11
CA ILE A 75 7.27 17.80 26.23
C ILE A 75 7.59 16.81 25.10
N ALA A 76 7.83 15.54 25.43
CA ALA A 76 8.08 14.46 24.47
C ALA A 76 6.78 13.91 23.85
N ILE A 77 6.08 14.75 23.08
CA ILE A 77 4.85 14.37 22.37
C ILE A 77 5.04 13.14 21.45
N PRO A 78 6.12 13.04 20.64
CA PRO A 78 6.31 11.89 19.74
C PRO A 78 6.39 10.56 20.48
N GLU A 79 7.07 10.52 21.62
CA GLU A 79 7.24 9.31 22.42
C GLU A 79 5.93 8.85 23.05
N MET A 80 5.15 9.79 23.59
CA MET A 80 3.79 9.51 24.07
C MET A 80 2.88 8.95 22.96
N LEU A 81 3.00 9.45 21.73
CA LEU A 81 2.25 8.92 20.58
C LEU A 81 2.67 7.50 20.20
N ILE A 82 3.97 7.15 20.31
CA ILE A 82 4.44 5.77 20.11
C ILE A 82 3.83 4.85 21.16
N GLN A 83 3.85 5.25 22.42
CA GLN A 83 3.26 4.46 23.52
C GLN A 83 1.75 4.26 23.33
N LEU A 84 1.03 5.28 22.84
CA LEU A 84 -0.40 5.14 22.51
C LEU A 84 -0.63 4.16 21.36
N ARG A 85 0.26 4.12 20.34
CA ARG A 85 0.19 3.13 19.25
C ARG A 85 0.48 1.72 19.73
N GLU A 86 1.44 1.56 20.65
CA GLU A 86 1.75 0.28 21.28
C GLU A 86 0.55 -0.23 22.07
N ARG A 87 -0.03 0.60 22.93
CA ARG A 87 -1.26 0.25 23.69
C ARG A 87 -2.46 -0.07 22.82
N LEU A 88 -2.59 0.60 21.67
CA LEU A 88 -3.64 0.31 20.70
C LEU A 88 -3.45 -1.09 20.09
N HIS A 89 -2.20 -1.52 19.88
CA HIS A 89 -1.88 -2.87 19.41
C HIS A 89 -2.05 -3.93 20.51
N GLU A 90 -1.71 -3.60 21.75
CA GLU A 90 -1.88 -4.47 22.92
C GLU A 90 -3.34 -4.68 23.32
N GLN A 91 -4.25 -3.82 22.87
CA GLN A 91 -5.68 -4.06 22.88
C GLN A 91 -6.07 -4.72 21.56
N PRO A 92 -5.89 -6.06 21.40
CA PRO A 92 -6.47 -6.73 20.26
C PRO A 92 -7.97 -6.44 20.31
N GLY A 93 -8.47 -5.76 19.29
CA GLY A 93 -9.90 -5.53 19.12
C GLY A 93 -10.64 -6.83 19.39
N GLN A 94 -11.84 -6.73 19.96
CA GLN A 94 -12.73 -7.86 20.20
C GLN A 94 -13.09 -8.50 18.85
N LEU A 95 -12.17 -9.27 18.27
CA LEU A 95 -12.41 -10.14 17.13
C LEU A 95 -13.47 -11.11 17.61
N GLY A 96 -14.59 -11.18 16.89
CA GLY A 96 -15.62 -12.17 17.20
C GLY A 96 -14.98 -13.55 17.29
N LEU A 97 -15.51 -14.44 18.13
CA LEU A 97 -14.98 -15.80 18.30
C LEU A 97 -14.75 -16.51 16.95
N GLY A 98 -15.58 -16.22 15.94
CA GLY A 98 -15.42 -16.70 14.57
C GLY A 98 -14.23 -16.12 13.81
N GLU A 99 -13.95 -14.82 13.93
CA GLU A 99 -12.79 -14.19 13.29
C GLU A 99 -11.48 -14.64 13.92
N ALA A 100 -11.44 -14.73 15.25
CA ALA A 100 -10.27 -15.26 15.96
C ALA A 100 -9.96 -16.70 15.54
N LEU A 101 -10.99 -17.54 15.38
CA LEU A 101 -10.85 -18.91 14.88
C LEU A 101 -10.38 -18.93 13.43
N ALA A 102 -10.97 -18.10 12.55
CA ALA A 102 -10.58 -17.99 11.15
C ALA A 102 -9.10 -17.59 11.01
N TYR A 103 -8.64 -16.58 11.74
CA TYR A 103 -7.23 -16.15 11.74
C TYR A 103 -6.29 -17.23 12.30
N ARG A 104 -6.70 -17.99 13.33
CA ARG A 104 -5.92 -19.14 13.81
C ARG A 104 -5.80 -20.22 12.75
N VAL A 105 -6.91 -20.64 12.14
CA VAL A 105 -6.92 -21.66 11.08
C VAL A 105 -6.09 -21.20 9.88
N TRP A 106 -6.21 -19.93 9.48
CA TRP A 106 -5.42 -19.33 8.42
C TRP A 106 -3.92 -19.34 8.74
N SER A 107 -3.53 -18.87 9.93
CA SER A 107 -2.12 -18.82 10.34
C SER A 107 -1.48 -20.21 10.40
N ILE A 108 -2.21 -21.23 10.86
CA ILE A 108 -1.76 -22.63 10.86
C ILE A 108 -1.62 -23.16 9.43
N THR A 109 -2.59 -22.86 8.57
CA THR A 109 -2.59 -23.30 7.17
C THR A 109 -1.42 -22.70 6.39
N MET A 110 -1.09 -21.42 6.59
CA MET A 110 0.04 -20.76 5.94
C MET A 110 1.39 -21.14 6.53
N ARG A 111 1.47 -21.44 7.83
CA ARG A 111 2.72 -21.87 8.48
C ARG A 111 3.15 -23.28 8.09
N HIS A 112 2.23 -24.15 7.65
CA HIS A 112 2.54 -25.54 7.35
C HIS A 112 2.54 -25.83 5.83
N PRO A 113 3.70 -26.06 5.19
CA PRO A 113 3.83 -26.16 3.73
C PRO A 113 3.04 -27.33 3.12
N ARG A 114 2.83 -28.41 3.86
CA ARG A 114 2.00 -29.54 3.40
C ARG A 114 0.51 -29.21 3.41
N LEU A 115 0.02 -28.47 4.41
CA LEU A 115 -1.38 -28.07 4.51
C LEU A 115 -1.72 -27.02 3.46
N TYR A 116 -0.83 -26.06 3.25
CA TYR A 116 -0.96 -25.08 2.17
C TYR A 116 -1.04 -25.74 0.79
N ARG A 117 -0.18 -26.75 0.51
CA ARG A 117 -0.22 -27.50 -0.76
C ARG A 117 -1.50 -28.32 -0.94
N LEU A 118 -2.01 -28.93 0.12
CA LEU A 118 -3.29 -29.65 0.11
C LEU A 118 -4.48 -28.69 -0.09
N ALA A 119 -4.48 -27.57 0.62
CA ALA A 119 -5.54 -26.55 0.52
C ALA A 119 -5.58 -25.91 -0.86
N THR A 120 -4.43 -25.56 -1.43
CA THR A 120 -4.32 -25.03 -2.80
C THR A 120 -4.68 -26.08 -3.86
N TRP A 121 -4.27 -27.34 -3.69
CA TRP A 121 -4.69 -28.43 -4.58
C TRP A 121 -6.22 -28.64 -4.56
N LEU A 122 -6.83 -28.64 -3.38
CA LEU A 122 -8.27 -28.76 -3.22
C LEU A 122 -9.00 -27.53 -3.79
N ALA A 123 -8.49 -26.33 -3.52
CA ALA A 123 -9.05 -25.08 -4.01
C ALA A 123 -9.03 -25.02 -5.54
N THR A 124 -7.93 -25.41 -6.21
CA THR A 124 -7.86 -25.43 -7.68
C THR A 124 -8.84 -26.42 -8.31
N ARG A 125 -9.10 -27.57 -7.67
CA ARG A 125 -10.07 -28.58 -8.14
C ARG A 125 -11.54 -28.19 -7.93
N VAL A 126 -11.83 -27.44 -6.88
CA VAL A 126 -13.18 -26.92 -6.61
C VAL A 126 -13.44 -25.67 -7.45
N MET A 127 -12.47 -24.78 -7.56
CA MET A 127 -12.55 -23.55 -8.34
C MET A 127 -12.62 -23.84 -9.86
N SER A 128 -11.99 -24.91 -10.34
CA SER A 128 -12.14 -25.39 -11.73
C SER A 128 -13.55 -25.92 -12.05
N ARG A 129 -14.41 -26.15 -11.05
CA ARG A 129 -15.83 -26.50 -11.26
C ARG A 129 -16.77 -25.31 -11.21
N PHE A 130 -16.31 -24.15 -10.74
CA PHE A 130 -17.08 -22.90 -10.68
C PHE A 130 -16.62 -21.83 -11.69
N GLY A 131 -15.50 -22.03 -12.39
CA GLY A 131 -15.02 -21.13 -13.44
C GLY A 131 -15.71 -21.38 -14.79
N SER A 132 -16.79 -20.67 -15.07
CA SER A 132 -17.20 -20.36 -16.44
C SER A 132 -16.34 -19.19 -16.94
N GLY A 133 -15.46 -19.46 -17.90
CA GLY A 133 -14.65 -18.44 -18.56
C GLY A 133 -13.90 -19.04 -19.74
N SER A 134 -14.35 -18.70 -20.94
CA SER A 134 -13.84 -19.18 -22.23
C SER A 134 -12.33 -18.94 -22.41
N PRO A 135 -11.63 -19.78 -23.22
CA PRO A 135 -10.24 -19.57 -23.57
C PRO A 135 -10.03 -18.23 -24.31
N LEU A 136 -8.88 -17.61 -24.02
CA LEU A 136 -8.45 -16.31 -24.53
C LEU A 136 -8.51 -16.23 -26.06
N ALA A 137 -9.10 -15.15 -26.58
CA ALA A 137 -8.80 -14.67 -27.93
C ALA A 137 -7.40 -14.03 -27.92
N PRO A 138 -6.54 -14.28 -28.93
CA PRO A 138 -5.21 -13.69 -29.00
C PRO A 138 -5.29 -12.18 -29.25
N GLN A 139 -4.53 -11.44 -28.44
CA GLN A 139 -4.50 -9.98 -28.37
C GLN A 139 -3.83 -9.40 -29.62
N ALA A 140 -4.54 -8.56 -30.36
CA ALA A 140 -3.98 -7.73 -31.43
C ALA A 140 -3.06 -6.64 -30.83
N ASP A 141 -1.96 -6.39 -31.54
CA ASP A 141 -0.82 -5.56 -31.14
C ASP A 141 -1.19 -4.14 -30.68
N MET A 142 -0.76 -3.79 -29.46
CA MET A 142 -0.94 -2.48 -28.82
C MET A 142 0.08 -1.42 -29.30
N HIS A 143 0.83 -1.68 -30.37
CA HIS A 143 2.00 -0.86 -30.75
C HIS A 143 1.74 0.19 -31.84
N GLN A 144 0.50 0.41 -32.28
CA GLN A 144 0.15 1.39 -33.31
C GLN A 144 -1.09 2.23 -32.95
N LEU A 145 -0.98 3.08 -31.93
CA LEU A 145 -1.91 4.20 -31.76
C LEU A 145 -1.14 5.54 -31.79
N PRO A 146 -1.50 6.48 -32.68
CA PRO A 146 -0.90 7.81 -32.70
C PRO A 146 -1.29 8.56 -31.42
N VAL A 147 -0.30 9.12 -30.71
CA VAL A 147 -0.54 9.95 -29.52
C VAL A 147 -0.84 11.37 -30.00
N ASP A 148 -2.11 11.74 -30.02
CA ASP A 148 -2.57 13.10 -30.31
C ASP A 148 -2.56 13.93 -29.01
N PRO A 149 -1.91 15.11 -28.95
CA PRO A 149 -1.65 15.81 -27.69
C PRO A 149 -2.83 16.63 -27.12
N GLN A 150 -4.05 16.55 -27.68
CA GLN A 150 -5.16 17.45 -27.28
C GLN A 150 -6.50 16.77 -26.91
N THR A 151 -6.52 15.48 -26.54
CA THR A 151 -7.74 14.85 -26.02
C THR A 151 -7.68 14.71 -24.48
N PRO A 152 -8.64 15.25 -23.71
CA PRO A 152 -8.77 14.92 -22.30
C PRO A 152 -9.03 13.41 -22.17
N THR A 153 -8.19 12.78 -21.36
CA THR A 153 -8.06 11.33 -21.15
C THR A 153 -9.39 10.59 -21.01
N ALA A 154 -9.87 10.03 -22.12
CA ALA A 154 -10.69 8.83 -22.11
C ALA A 154 -9.78 7.68 -22.56
N THR A 155 -8.97 7.15 -21.64
CA THR A 155 -8.27 5.89 -21.86
C THR A 155 -9.33 4.83 -22.19
N PRO A 156 -9.24 4.09 -23.32
CA PRO A 156 -10.15 2.99 -23.57
C PRO A 156 -10.04 1.99 -22.40
N PRO A 157 -11.15 1.41 -21.90
CA PRO A 157 -11.10 0.55 -20.72
C PRO A 157 -10.17 -0.63 -21.01
N ALA A 158 -9.08 -0.70 -20.24
CA ALA A 158 -8.16 -1.83 -20.31
C ALA A 158 -8.94 -3.14 -20.08
N PRO A 159 -8.62 -4.23 -20.80
CA PRO A 159 -9.30 -5.50 -20.61
C PRO A 159 -9.14 -5.95 -19.15
N ARG A 160 -10.27 -6.04 -18.44
CA ARG A 160 -10.36 -6.45 -17.04
C ARG A 160 -10.21 -7.97 -16.97
N TRP A 161 -9.13 -8.46 -16.37
CA TRP A 161 -8.87 -9.89 -16.19
C TRP A 161 -9.90 -10.60 -15.28
N PHE A 162 -10.54 -9.86 -14.37
CA PHE A 162 -11.69 -10.33 -13.59
C PHE A 162 -12.76 -9.24 -13.53
N ALA A 163 -13.90 -9.49 -14.18
CA ALA A 163 -15.07 -8.61 -14.07
C ALA A 163 -15.81 -8.85 -12.74
N HIS A 164 -15.92 -10.10 -12.28
CA HIS A 164 -16.53 -10.43 -10.99
C HIS A 164 -15.95 -11.75 -10.43
N LEU A 165 -15.51 -11.74 -9.17
CA LEU A 165 -15.32 -12.97 -8.41
C LEU A 165 -16.69 -13.45 -7.86
N PRO A 166 -16.96 -14.77 -7.85
CA PRO A 166 -18.21 -15.28 -7.31
C PRO A 166 -18.28 -15.11 -5.78
N GLY A 167 -19.43 -14.69 -5.28
CA GLY A 167 -19.74 -14.64 -3.85
C GLY A 167 -19.34 -13.32 -3.16
N PRO A 168 -19.15 -13.33 -1.82
CA PRO A 168 -19.01 -12.10 -1.00
C PRO A 168 -17.76 -11.26 -1.31
N CYS A 169 -16.87 -11.75 -2.16
CA CYS A 169 -15.67 -11.03 -2.61
C CYS A 169 -15.90 -10.13 -3.84
N ALA A 170 -17.11 -10.09 -4.40
CA ALA A 170 -17.42 -9.27 -5.58
C ALA A 170 -17.20 -7.75 -5.35
N GLY A 171 -17.48 -7.25 -4.14
CA GLY A 171 -17.28 -5.83 -3.81
C GLY A 171 -15.82 -5.41 -3.62
N TRP A 172 -14.89 -6.37 -3.52
CA TRP A 172 -13.45 -6.08 -3.34
C TRP A 172 -12.78 -5.62 -4.65
N THR A 173 -13.34 -6.01 -5.80
CA THR A 173 -12.84 -5.59 -7.13
C THR A 173 -13.46 -4.29 -7.65
N ASP A 174 -14.50 -3.77 -7.02
CA ASP A 174 -15.08 -2.45 -7.38
C ASP A 174 -14.19 -1.27 -6.96
N THR A 175 -13.28 -1.49 -6.01
CA THR A 175 -12.35 -0.47 -5.49
C THR A 175 -10.88 -0.73 -5.82
N ARG A 176 -10.56 -1.83 -6.52
CA ARG A 176 -9.19 -2.20 -6.90
C ARG A 176 -9.08 -2.60 -8.37
N ASP A 177 -8.59 -1.68 -9.18
CA ASP A 177 -8.16 -1.96 -10.54
C ASP A 177 -6.79 -2.66 -10.55
N PHE A 178 -6.78 -3.92 -10.99
CA PHE A 178 -5.53 -4.61 -11.34
C PHE A 178 -5.45 -4.71 -12.86
N PRO A 179 -4.51 -4.00 -13.52
CA PRO A 179 -4.29 -4.21 -14.94
C PRO A 179 -3.91 -5.66 -15.16
N ALA A 180 -4.43 -6.27 -16.24
CA ALA A 180 -4.08 -7.64 -16.59
C ALA A 180 -2.55 -7.76 -16.65
N PRO A 181 -1.94 -8.76 -15.97
CA PRO A 181 -0.50 -8.94 -16.06
C PRO A 181 -0.12 -9.12 -17.53
N ALA A 182 0.94 -8.45 -17.97
CA ALA A 182 1.42 -8.53 -19.34
C ALA A 182 1.54 -10.01 -19.75
N GLY A 183 0.99 -10.37 -20.91
CA GLY A 183 0.94 -11.75 -21.39
C GLY A 183 2.32 -12.39 -21.58
N GLU A 184 3.38 -11.57 -21.64
CA GLU A 184 4.76 -12.01 -21.70
C GLU A 184 5.45 -11.82 -20.34
N ARG A 185 6.17 -12.85 -19.86
CA ARG A 185 6.97 -12.74 -18.63
C ARG A 185 8.11 -11.75 -18.89
N PHE A 186 8.40 -10.86 -17.93
CA PHE A 186 9.50 -9.90 -18.02
C PHE A 186 10.83 -10.52 -18.50
N ARG A 187 11.13 -11.73 -18.04
CA ARG A 187 12.35 -12.48 -18.41
C ARG A 187 12.39 -12.87 -19.88
N ASP A 188 11.26 -13.27 -20.44
CA ASP A 188 11.16 -13.69 -21.84
C ASP A 188 11.30 -12.48 -22.77
N TRP A 189 10.66 -11.37 -22.40
CA TRP A 189 10.82 -10.08 -23.06
C TRP A 189 12.28 -9.58 -23.01
N TRP A 190 12.91 -9.62 -21.83
CA TRP A 190 14.29 -9.16 -21.64
C TRP A 190 15.29 -9.94 -22.50
N ASN A 191 15.16 -11.27 -22.51
CA ASN A 191 16.01 -12.15 -23.31
C ASN A 191 15.85 -11.88 -24.82
N ARG A 192 14.63 -11.59 -25.27
CA ARG A 192 14.32 -11.23 -26.66
C ARG A 192 15.00 -9.92 -27.07
N GLU A 193 14.96 -8.90 -26.21
CA GLU A 193 15.61 -7.61 -26.45
C GLU A 193 17.15 -7.71 -26.44
N GLU A 194 17.72 -8.46 -25.49
CA GLU A 194 19.15 -8.79 -25.46
C GLU A 194 19.61 -9.47 -26.76
N ALA A 195 18.84 -10.45 -27.25
CA ALA A 195 19.14 -11.15 -28.50
C ALA A 195 19.09 -10.21 -29.71
N LYS A 196 18.14 -9.27 -29.76
CA LYS A 196 18.08 -8.24 -30.82
C LYS A 196 19.30 -7.31 -30.77
N LYS A 197 19.68 -6.83 -29.58
CA LYS A 197 20.87 -5.96 -29.40
C LYS A 197 22.15 -6.68 -29.82
N ARG A 198 22.32 -7.96 -29.45
CA ARG A 198 23.46 -8.79 -29.87
C ARG A 198 23.53 -8.98 -31.38
N LYS A 199 22.40 -9.25 -32.03
CA LYS A 199 22.32 -9.36 -33.51
C LYS A 199 22.62 -8.03 -34.18
N ALA A 200 22.10 -6.91 -33.67
CA ALA A 200 22.37 -5.57 -34.19
C ALA A 200 23.87 -5.20 -34.05
N ALA A 201 24.51 -5.55 -32.93
CA ALA A 201 25.95 -5.37 -32.72
C ALA A 201 26.79 -6.22 -33.69
N ALA A 202 26.41 -7.49 -33.91
CA ALA A 202 27.09 -8.38 -34.86
C ALA A 202 26.96 -7.90 -36.32
N THR A 203 25.79 -7.40 -36.71
CA THR A 203 25.57 -6.82 -38.04
C THR A 203 26.32 -5.50 -38.22
N LYS A 204 26.42 -4.66 -37.17
CA LYS A 204 27.21 -3.43 -37.19
C LYS A 204 28.71 -3.74 -37.33
N GLY A 205 29.22 -4.72 -36.58
CA GLY A 205 30.61 -5.19 -36.71
C GLY A 205 30.95 -5.79 -38.07
N ARG A 206 30.00 -6.53 -38.69
CA ARG A 206 30.09 -7.05 -40.07
C ARG A 206 29.99 -5.95 -41.14
N ARG A 207 29.44 -4.79 -40.79
CA ARG A 207 29.38 -3.64 -41.69
C ARG A 207 30.68 -2.83 -41.62
N THR A 208 31.25 -2.62 -40.43
CA THR A 208 32.49 -1.85 -40.27
C THR A 208 33.72 -2.54 -40.86
N ASN A 209 33.80 -3.87 -40.80
CA ASN A 209 34.90 -4.64 -41.41
C ASN A 209 34.73 -4.88 -42.93
N ARG A 210 33.60 -4.47 -43.52
CA ARG A 210 33.36 -4.52 -44.98
C ARG A 210 33.95 -3.31 -45.72
N TRP A 211 34.18 -2.19 -45.03
CA TRP A 211 34.69 -0.94 -45.62
C TRP A 211 36.18 -0.69 -45.35
N SER A 212 36.91 -1.67 -44.81
CA SER A 212 38.33 -1.55 -44.46
C SER A 212 39.27 -2.23 -45.45
N HIS A 213 38.96 -2.18 -46.75
CA HIS A 213 39.94 -2.51 -47.78
C HIS A 213 40.75 -1.24 -48.11
N PRO A 214 42.04 -1.15 -47.77
CA PRO A 214 42.88 -0.07 -48.26
C PRO A 214 43.11 -0.26 -49.75
N THR A 215 42.63 0.67 -50.57
CA THR A 215 43.03 0.80 -51.97
C THR A 215 44.49 1.25 -51.99
N HIS A 216 45.40 0.32 -52.29
CA HIS A 216 46.78 0.60 -52.64
C HIS A 216 46.92 0.85 -54.14
#